data_AF-A0A2Z6RXK6-F1
#
_entry.id   AF-A0A2Z6RXK6-F1
#
_cell.length_a   1.000
_cell.length_b   1.000
_cell.length_c   1.000
_cell.angle_alpha   90.00
_cell.angle_beta   90.00
_cell.angle_gamma   90.00
#
_symmetry.space_group_name_H-M   'P 1'
#
loop_
_entity.id
_entity.type
_entity.pdbx_description
1 polymer ?
#
loop_
_entity_poly.entity_id
_entity_poly.type
_entity_poly.pdbx_seq_one_letter_code
_entity_poly.pdbx_strand_id
1 'polypeptide(L)'
;MSNWARNKGFNVIKDHVDQREGVIRRRTYIYEHERSFESHSKKETSSKKISCPWRVNISCPEANNPDSAIFVNKIVDDHNHNLRIESILFEQNKRFSEEMMEDI
;
A
#
# COMPACT_ATOMS: atom_id res chain seq x y z
N MET A 1 -6.96 3.13 7.33
CA MET A 1 -6.17 3.40 6.11
C MET A 1 -6.53 2.49 4.94
N SER A 2 -6.38 1.15 5.04
CA SER A 2 -6.62 0.24 3.91
C SER A 2 -8.03 0.33 3.30
N ASN A 3 -9.10 0.23 4.10
CA ASN A 3 -10.47 0.35 3.58
C ASN A 3 -10.76 1.70 2.92
N TRP A 4 -10.21 2.79 3.49
CA TRP A 4 -10.36 4.13 2.91
C TRP A 4 -9.73 4.22 1.52
N ALA A 5 -8.50 3.72 1.36
CA ALA A 5 -7.80 3.71 0.07
C ALA A 5 -8.52 2.84 -0.97
N ARG A 6 -9.02 1.68 -0.56
CA ARG A 6 -9.79 0.78 -1.44
C ARG A 6 -11.06 1.43 -1.97
N ASN A 7 -11.77 2.17 -1.13
CA ASN A 7 -12.93 2.96 -1.54
C ASN A 7 -12.57 4.12 -2.49
N LYS A 8 -11.29 4.52 -2.52
CA LYS A 8 -10.74 5.50 -3.48
C LYS A 8 -10.18 4.85 -4.74
N GLY A 9 -10.18 3.52 -4.84
CA GLY A 9 -9.74 2.79 -6.05
C GLY A 9 -8.26 2.44 -6.09
N PHE A 10 -7.60 2.33 -4.92
CA PHE A 10 -6.22 1.85 -4.84
C PHE A 10 -5.91 1.08 -3.54
N ASN A 11 -4.85 0.28 -3.56
CA ASN A 11 -4.33 -0.41 -2.40
C ASN A 11 -3.11 0.33 -1.83
N VAL A 12 -2.91 0.17 -0.52
CA VAL A 12 -1.79 0.75 0.22
C VAL A 12 -1.03 -0.33 0.96
N ILE A 13 0.29 -0.23 0.95
CA ILE A 13 1.16 -1.14 1.69
C ILE A 13 1.86 -0.38 2.82
N LYS A 14 2.18 -1.11 3.88
CA LYS A 14 3.04 -0.62 4.97
C LYS A 14 4.47 -0.72 4.48
N ASP A 15 5.14 0.41 4.41
CA ASP A 15 6.52 0.49 3.97
C ASP A 15 7.48 0.64 5.14
N HIS A 16 8.27 1.71 5.18
CA HIS A 16 9.22 1.96 6.25
C HIS A 16 8.58 1.92 7.65
N VAL A 17 9.29 1.33 8.60
CA VAL A 17 8.91 1.24 10.01
C VAL A 17 10.12 1.54 10.89
N ASP A 18 9.89 2.37 11.90
CA ASP A 18 10.84 2.60 12.98
C ASP A 18 10.19 2.11 14.27
N GLN A 19 10.85 1.19 14.97
CA GLN A 19 10.35 0.52 16.17
C GLN A 19 11.39 0.63 17.28
N ARG A 20 10.95 1.00 18.48
CA ARG A 20 11.77 1.04 19.68
C ARG A 20 11.06 0.33 20.81
N GLU A 21 11.74 -0.61 21.46
CA GLU A 21 11.21 -1.36 22.61
C GLU A 21 9.85 -2.03 22.32
N GLY A 22 9.69 -2.55 21.11
CA GLY A 22 8.42 -3.16 20.69
C GLY A 22 7.35 -2.17 20.21
N VAL A 23 7.51 -0.87 20.43
CA VAL A 23 6.55 0.18 20.03
C VAL A 23 6.92 0.76 18.67
N ILE A 24 5.96 0.78 17.74
CA ILE A 24 6.14 1.43 16.43
C ILE A 24 6.11 2.96 16.64
N ARG A 25 7.25 3.61 16.42
CA ARG A 25 7.41 5.06 16.54
C ARG A 25 7.15 5.78 15.23
N ARG A 26 7.43 5.17 14.08
CA ARG A 26 7.16 5.76 12.76
C ARG A 26 6.69 4.69 11.78
N ARG A 27 5.77 5.06 10.89
CA ARG A 27 5.33 4.21 9.79
C ARG A 27 5.07 5.06 8.55
N THR A 28 5.47 4.54 7.39
CA THR A 28 5.09 5.09 6.09
C THR A 28 4.11 4.15 5.40
N TYR A 29 3.07 4.72 4.80
CA TYR A 29 2.17 4.03 3.87
C TYR A 29 2.42 4.57 2.47
N ILE A 30 2.51 3.66 1.51
CA ILE A 30 2.74 3.97 0.10
C ILE A 30 1.75 3.23 -0.79
N TYR A 31 1.70 3.62 -2.06
CA TYR A 31 0.94 2.89 -3.08
C TYR A 31 1.51 1.49 -3.29
N GLU A 32 0.65 0.48 -3.43
CA GLU A 32 1.07 -0.93 -3.49
C GLU A 32 2.12 -1.23 -4.58
N HIS A 33 2.00 -0.62 -5.75
CA HIS A 33 2.92 -0.85 -6.87
C HIS A 33 4.12 0.11 -6.91
N GLU A 34 4.44 0.79 -5.80
CA GLU A 34 5.62 1.65 -5.70
C GLU A 34 6.91 0.87 -5.43
N ARG A 35 6.83 -0.32 -4.82
CA ARG A 35 8.02 -1.16 -4.60
C ARG A 35 8.62 -1.61 -5.92
N SER A 36 9.93 -1.53 -6.02
CA SER A 36 10.66 -2.11 -7.15
C SER A 36 10.59 -3.63 -7.07
N PHE A 37 10.21 -4.26 -8.18
CA PHE A 37 10.39 -5.68 -8.39
C PHE A 37 11.68 -5.87 -9.19
N GLU A 38 12.66 -6.56 -8.63
CA GLU A 38 13.81 -7.04 -9.38
C GLU A 38 13.44 -8.38 -10.02
N SER A 39 13.29 -8.40 -11.35
CA SER A 39 13.03 -9.63 -12.07
C SER A 39 14.33 -10.38 -12.36
N HIS A 40 14.44 -11.63 -11.95
CA HIS A 40 15.52 -12.53 -12.38
C HIS A 40 15.25 -13.18 -13.76
N SER A 41 14.18 -12.78 -14.44
CA SER A 41 13.79 -13.29 -15.75
C SER A 41 14.67 -12.70 -16.86
N LYS A 42 15.04 -13.51 -17.83
CA LYS A 42 15.70 -13.08 -19.08
C LYS A 42 14.71 -12.66 -20.17
N LYS A 43 13.40 -12.75 -19.91
CA LYS A 43 12.37 -12.30 -20.86
C LYS A 43 12.30 -10.77 -20.82
N GLU A 44 12.53 -10.16 -21.98
CA GLU A 44 12.24 -8.75 -22.20
C GLU A 44 10.74 -8.48 -22.01
N THR A 45 10.39 -7.63 -21.05
CA THR A 45 9.02 -7.18 -20.80
C THR A 45 8.97 -5.65 -20.84
N SER A 46 7.89 -5.09 -21.39
CA SER A 46 7.74 -3.63 -21.55
C SER A 46 7.07 -2.93 -20.36
N SER A 47 7.02 -3.57 -19.18
CA SER A 47 6.35 -3.02 -18.00
C SER A 47 7.14 -1.83 -17.42
N LYS A 48 6.52 -0.66 -17.40
CA LYS A 48 7.08 0.54 -16.77
C LYS A 48 6.62 0.65 -15.32
N LYS A 49 7.53 1.03 -14.43
CA LYS A 49 7.21 1.34 -13.03
C LYS A 49 6.30 2.59 -12.97
N ILE A 50 5.21 2.51 -12.21
CA ILE A 50 4.27 3.61 -12.04
C ILE A 50 4.90 4.75 -11.22
N SER A 51 5.76 4.43 -10.24
CA SER A 51 6.47 5.40 -9.38
C SER A 51 5.52 6.47 -8.83
N CYS A 52 4.39 6.02 -8.29
CA CYS A 52 3.35 6.89 -7.75
C CYS A 52 3.88 7.71 -6.56
N PRO A 53 3.64 9.04 -6.50
CA PRO A 53 4.16 9.87 -5.41
C PRO A 53 3.33 9.79 -4.12
N TRP A 54 2.16 9.13 -4.16
CA TRP A 54 1.22 9.02 -3.06
C TRP A 54 1.88 8.38 -1.83
N ARG A 55 1.83 9.06 -0.68
CA ARG A 55 2.34 8.52 0.57
C ARG A 55 1.79 9.23 1.80
N VAL A 56 1.76 8.50 2.91
CA VAL A 56 1.41 9.04 4.23
C VAL A 56 2.47 8.65 5.25
N ASN A 57 3.03 9.65 5.91
CA ASN A 57 4.00 9.48 6.99
C ASN A 57 3.30 9.72 8.33
N ILE A 58 3.38 8.74 9.23
CA ILE A 58 2.87 8.87 10.60
C ILE A 58 3.95 8.61 11.63
N SER A 59 3.81 9.21 12.81
CA SER A 59 4.67 8.93 13.96
C SER A 59 3.93 8.98 15.29
N CYS A 60 4.43 8.23 16.25
CA CYS A 60 4.14 8.35 17.67
C CYS A 60 5.44 8.81 18.36
N PRO A 61 5.62 10.13 18.57
CA PRO A 61 6.79 10.68 19.25
C PRO A 61 6.90 10.12 20.67
N GLU A 62 8.14 10.01 21.15
CA GLU A 62 8.43 9.55 22.51
C GLU A 62 8.48 10.72 23.50
N ALA A 63 9.07 11.84 23.08
CA ALA A 63 9.11 13.05 23.88
C ALA A 63 7.76 13.78 23.84
N ASN A 64 7.33 14.30 25.00
CA ASN A 64 6.14 15.15 25.16
C ASN A 64 4.84 14.55 24.59
N ASN A 65 4.71 13.22 24.64
CA ASN A 65 3.54 12.50 24.13
C ASN A 65 3.04 11.47 25.16
N PRO A 66 2.57 11.91 26.34
CA PRO A 66 2.17 11.02 27.43
C PRO A 66 1.02 10.08 27.03
N ASP A 67 0.15 10.52 26.13
CA ASP A 67 -1.01 9.75 25.67
C ASP A 67 -0.70 8.82 24.50
N SER A 68 0.57 8.73 24.09
CA SER A 68 1.00 7.92 22.93
C SER A 68 0.21 8.25 21.65
N ALA A 69 -0.14 9.53 21.45
CA ALA A 69 -0.88 9.99 20.31
C ALA A 69 -0.09 9.73 19.00
N ILE A 70 -0.84 9.41 17.95
CA ILE A 70 -0.30 9.20 16.60
C ILE A 70 -0.55 10.47 15.79
N PHE A 71 0.51 10.99 15.19
CA PHE A 71 0.50 12.19 14.37
C PHE A 71 0.70 11.83 12.91
N VAL A 72 -0.07 12.45 12.03
CA VAL A 72 0.18 12.43 10.59
C VAL A 72 1.12 13.59 10.26
N ASN A 73 2.36 13.28 9.90
CA ASN A 73 3.38 14.29 9.63
C ASN A 73 3.31 14.85 8.22
N LYS A 74 2.96 13.99 7.25
CA LYS A 74 2.91 14.37 5.83
C LYS A 74 1.91 13.49 5.10
N ILE A 75 1.09 14.12 4.28
CA ILE A 75 0.22 13.48 3.30
C ILE A 75 0.64 14.02 1.93
N VAL A 76 0.94 13.13 0.99
CA VAL A 76 1.03 13.44 -0.43
C VAL A 76 -0.12 12.69 -1.08
N ASP A 77 -1.14 13.43 -1.52
CA ASP A 77 -2.37 12.87 -2.09
C ASP A 77 -2.42 12.99 -3.62
N ASP A 78 -1.23 13.05 -4.24
CA ASP A 78 -1.10 13.08 -5.69
C ASP A 78 -0.91 11.66 -6.23
N HIS A 79 -1.58 11.38 -7.34
CA HIS A 79 -1.40 10.15 -8.11
C HIS A 79 -1.02 10.51 -9.54
N ASN A 80 -0.10 9.75 -10.13
CA ASN A 80 0.30 9.88 -11.52
C ASN A 80 -0.34 8.81 -12.43
N HIS A 81 -1.42 8.19 -11.95
CA HIS A 81 -2.18 7.17 -12.65
C HIS A 81 -3.65 7.28 -12.24
N ASN A 82 -4.54 6.73 -13.07
CA ASN A 82 -5.96 6.69 -12.75
C ASN A 82 -6.21 5.71 -11.60
N LEU A 83 -7.04 6.11 -10.65
CA LEU A 83 -7.58 5.23 -9.62
C LEU A 83 -8.85 4.58 -10.18
N ARG A 84 -8.98 3.26 -9.99
CA ARG A 84 -10.07 2.47 -10.58
C ARG A 84 -10.69 1.58 -9.52
N ILE A 85 -11.89 1.95 -9.07
CA ILE A 85 -12.62 1.17 -8.06
C ILE A 85 -12.98 -0.21 -8.61
N GLU A 86 -13.25 -0.31 -9.91
CA GLU A 86 -13.56 -1.58 -10.58
C GLU A 86 -12.42 -2.59 -10.43
N SER A 87 -11.17 -2.13 -10.48
CA SER A 87 -10.00 -2.98 -10.28
C SER A 87 -9.93 -3.55 -8.86
N ILE A 88 -10.29 -2.76 -7.85
CA ILE A 88 -10.36 -3.22 -6.45
C ILE A 88 -11.49 -4.23 -6.26
N LEU A 89 -12.66 -3.97 -6.84
CA LEU A 89 -13.80 -4.89 -6.78
C LEU A 89 -13.50 -6.21 -7.48
N PHE A 90 -12.87 -6.16 -8.66
CA PHE A 90 -12.42 -7.38 -9.34
C PHE A 90 -11.46 -8.17 -8.47
N GLU A 91 -10.47 -7.52 -7.86
CA GLU A 91 -9.52 -8.21 -6.98
C GLU A 91 -10.18 -8.87 -5.76
N GLN A 92 -11.17 -8.22 -5.16
CA GLN A 92 -11.93 -8.77 -4.03
C GLN A 92 -12.76 -9.99 -4.41
N ASN A 93 -13.28 -10.00 -5.64
CA ASN A 93 -14.21 -11.02 -6.13
C ASN A 93 -13.54 -12.07 -7.01
N LYS A 94 -12.23 -11.93 -7.30
CA LYS A 94 -11.49 -12.93 -8.08
C LYS A 94 -11.43 -14.23 -7.26
N ARG A 95 -12.20 -15.21 -7.67
CA ARG A 95 -12.18 -16.58 -7.15
C ARG A 95 -12.51 -17.52 -8.30
N PHE A 96 -11.91 -18.71 -8.29
CA PHE A 96 -12.34 -19.77 -9.18
C PHE A 96 -13.80 -20.13 -8.87
N SER A 97 -14.56 -20.49 -9.90
CA SER A 97 -15.88 -21.08 -9.67
C SER A 97 -15.71 -22.46 -9.02
N GLU A 98 -16.76 -22.95 -8.38
CA GLU A 98 -16.78 -24.31 -7.83
C GLU A 98 -16.51 -25.35 -8.93
N GLU A 99 -17.13 -25.18 -10.10
CA GLU A 99 -16.86 -25.99 -11.31
C GLU A 99 -15.37 -25.99 -11.70
N MET A 100 -14.72 -24.82 -11.74
CA MET A 100 -13.28 -24.74 -12.05
C MET A 100 -12.39 -25.38 -10.97
N MET A 101 -12.88 -25.47 -9.73
CA MET A 101 -12.15 -26.11 -8.63
C MET A 101 -12.30 -27.65 -8.66
N GLU A 102 -13.37 -28.17 -9.27
CA GLU A 102 -13.58 -29.62 -9.46
C GLU A 102 -12.65 -30.22 -10.52
N ASP A 103 -12.19 -29.40 -11.48
CA ASP A 103 -11.30 -29.79 -12.58
C ASP A 103 -9.79 -29.77 -12.22
N ILE A 104 -9.41 -29.43 -10.98
CA ILE A 104 -8.01 -29.33 -10.49
C ILE A 104 -7.65 -30.52 -9.59
#